data_AF-A0A1W2DCZ4-F1
#
_entry.id   AF-A0A1W2DCZ4-F1
#
_cell.length_a   1.000
_cell.length_b   1.000
_cell.length_c   1.000
_cell.angle_alpha   90.00
_cell.angle_beta   90.00
_cell.angle_gamma   90.00
#
_symmetry.space_group_name_H-M   'P 1'
#
loop_
_entity.id
_entity.type
_entity.pdbx_description
1 polymer ?
#
loop_
_entity_poly.entity_id
_entity_poly.type
_entity_poly.pdbx_seq_one_letter_code
_entity_poly.pdbx_strand_id
1 'polypeptide(L)'
;MEETDELRWCVVANVAALTSHGRGGQDVRTGLKHFSPGTKLWLVSPFWGYGGDRIEVLGRHRGGRRLVRMVVERRHLTNFRVQGVYSPAVLRELGSAWPVKEEAERISQYWNRISDAQGGVQHQARRIELVERLTVISETTGPRVVDWILTSWFEWMLRDDVLSDPTSAIGHLLRDEAEADAIRSLLDLVRAVGAKNDIGYLEHPDWPQIASAARAAADLLAQPPSADGAGAEDGCA
;
A
#
# COMPACT_ATOMS: atom_id res chain seq x y z
N MET A 1 36.01 -23.76 -12.33
CA MET A 1 34.67 -23.17 -12.46
C MET A 1 34.64 -22.04 -11.45
N GLU A 2 34.98 -20.83 -11.91
CA GLU A 2 35.00 -19.64 -11.06
C GLU A 2 33.56 -19.26 -10.76
N GLU A 3 33.11 -19.58 -9.55
CA GLU A 3 31.88 -19.06 -8.98
C GLU A 3 32.17 -17.62 -8.58
N THR A 4 32.05 -16.70 -9.54
CA THR A 4 32.12 -15.26 -9.23
C THR A 4 30.95 -14.99 -8.28
N ASP A 5 31.26 -14.77 -7.00
CA ASP A 5 30.36 -14.27 -5.97
C ASP A 5 29.90 -12.86 -6.40
N GLU A 6 29.06 -12.81 -7.43
CA GLU A 6 28.63 -11.58 -8.07
C GLU A 6 27.65 -10.90 -7.11
N LEU A 7 28.04 -9.74 -6.60
CA LEU A 7 27.20 -8.92 -5.74
C LEU A 7 25.87 -8.65 -6.44
N ARG A 8 24.78 -9.12 -5.84
CA ARG A 8 23.43 -8.85 -6.34
C ARG A 8 22.68 -7.93 -5.40
N TRP A 9 21.92 -7.01 -5.99
CA TRP A 9 21.04 -6.10 -5.27
C TRP A 9 19.65 -6.71 -5.16
N CYS A 10 19.04 -6.57 -4.00
CA CYS A 10 17.72 -7.12 -3.71
C CYS A 10 16.99 -6.17 -2.77
N VAL A 11 15.67 -6.04 -2.93
CA VAL A 11 14.84 -5.40 -1.90
C VAL A 11 14.65 -6.39 -0.75
N VAL A 12 14.95 -5.93 0.46
CA VAL A 12 14.64 -6.63 1.70
C VAL A 12 13.56 -5.87 2.46
N ALA A 13 12.77 -6.59 3.22
CA ALA A 13 11.76 -6.03 4.12
C ALA A 13 11.79 -6.76 5.46
N ASN A 14 11.06 -6.24 6.43
CA ASN A 14 10.84 -6.86 7.72
C ASN A 14 9.38 -7.28 7.86
N VAL A 15 9.11 -8.39 8.54
CA VAL A 15 7.76 -8.75 8.96
C VAL A 15 7.25 -7.72 9.96
N ALA A 16 6.07 -7.15 9.72
CA ALA A 16 5.44 -6.20 10.63
C ALA A 16 5.20 -6.82 12.01
N ALA A 17 5.21 -5.98 13.05
CA ALA A 17 4.97 -6.43 14.42
C ALA A 17 3.56 -7.03 14.57
N LEU A 18 2.58 -6.35 14.00
CA LEU A 18 1.19 -6.77 13.91
C LEU A 18 0.82 -6.96 12.44
N THR A 19 0.01 -7.99 12.18
CA THR A 19 -0.45 -8.37 10.84
C THR A 19 -1.95 -8.62 10.89
N SER A 20 -2.68 -8.14 9.89
CA SER A 20 -4.13 -8.26 9.80
C SER A 20 -4.54 -9.43 8.91
N HIS A 21 -5.45 -10.28 9.38
CA HIS A 21 -5.91 -11.49 8.69
C HIS A 21 -7.43 -11.50 8.53
N GLY A 22 -7.92 -12.40 7.68
CA GLY A 22 -9.34 -12.58 7.46
C GLY A 22 -9.98 -11.46 6.63
N ARG A 23 -11.31 -11.58 6.43
CA ARG A 23 -12.09 -10.59 5.68
C ARG A 23 -12.05 -9.25 6.42
N GLY A 24 -11.66 -8.18 5.73
CA GLY A 24 -11.53 -6.85 6.33
C GLY A 24 -10.37 -6.70 7.32
N GLY A 25 -9.48 -7.68 7.48
CA GLY A 25 -8.31 -7.53 8.36
C GLY A 25 -8.63 -7.49 9.87
N GLN A 26 -9.79 -7.99 10.28
CA GLN A 26 -10.26 -7.94 11.67
C GLN A 26 -9.47 -8.84 12.64
N ASP A 27 -8.79 -9.86 12.12
CA ASP A 27 -8.00 -10.79 12.92
C ASP A 27 -6.54 -10.31 12.99
N VAL A 28 -6.21 -9.54 14.03
CA VAL A 28 -4.87 -8.99 14.23
C VAL A 28 -3.99 -9.99 14.97
N ARG A 29 -2.82 -10.30 14.41
CA ARG A 29 -1.88 -11.29 14.94
C ARG A 29 -0.45 -10.77 14.96
N THR A 30 0.33 -11.28 15.90
CA THR A 30 1.75 -10.97 16.04
C THR A 30 2.61 -11.70 14.98
N GLY A 31 3.12 -10.92 14.03
CA GLY A 31 3.89 -11.42 12.88
C GLY A 31 3.15 -12.49 12.06
N LEU A 32 3.89 -13.28 11.29
CA LEU A 32 3.32 -14.31 10.41
C LEU A 32 3.47 -15.71 11.00
N LYS A 33 2.59 -16.63 10.60
CA LYS A 33 2.65 -18.05 11.02
C LYS A 33 4.06 -18.65 10.90
N HIS A 34 4.75 -18.34 9.80
CA HIS A 34 6.06 -18.90 9.47
C HIS A 34 7.24 -17.96 9.73
N PHE A 35 7.01 -16.71 10.14
CA PHE A 35 8.05 -15.72 10.37
C PHE A 35 7.75 -14.89 11.62
N SER A 36 8.73 -14.76 12.51
CA SER A 36 8.57 -13.90 13.69
C SER A 36 8.46 -12.42 13.31
N PRO A 37 7.80 -11.57 14.11
CA PRO A 37 7.92 -10.12 13.99
C PRO A 37 9.36 -9.66 13.76
N GLY A 38 9.57 -8.68 12.89
CA GLY A 38 10.89 -8.12 12.58
C GLY A 38 11.80 -9.03 11.75
N THR A 39 11.38 -10.26 11.42
CA THR A 39 12.19 -11.17 10.59
C THR A 39 12.52 -10.49 9.27
N LYS A 40 13.82 -10.44 8.92
CA LYS A 40 14.27 -9.95 7.61
C LYS A 40 13.92 -10.96 6.53
N LEU A 41 13.28 -10.47 5.48
CA LEU A 41 12.89 -11.21 4.29
C LEU A 41 13.58 -10.60 3.08
N TRP A 42 14.17 -11.45 2.24
CA TRP A 42 14.63 -11.08 0.91
C TRP A 42 13.47 -11.31 -0.05
N LEU A 43 13.11 -10.31 -0.81
CA LEU A 43 12.06 -10.48 -1.80
C LEU A 43 12.69 -11.19 -2.99
N VAL A 44 12.01 -12.18 -3.56
CA VAL A 44 12.57 -13.04 -4.62
C VAL A 44 12.01 -12.63 -5.98
N SER A 45 10.74 -12.24 -6.01
CA SER A 45 10.12 -11.65 -7.19
C SER A 45 9.18 -10.54 -6.74
N PRO A 46 9.34 -9.30 -7.25
CA PRO A 46 8.54 -8.17 -6.80
C PRO A 46 7.08 -8.22 -7.26
N PHE A 47 6.73 -8.98 -8.29
CA PHE A 47 5.40 -8.91 -8.89
C PHE A 47 4.72 -10.28 -8.92
N TRP A 48 4.06 -10.65 -7.82
CA TRP A 48 3.13 -11.77 -7.77
C TRP A 48 1.69 -11.29 -7.51
N GLY A 49 0.74 -11.79 -8.31
CA GLY A 49 -0.67 -11.40 -8.25
C GLY A 49 -1.01 -10.12 -9.05
N TYR A 50 -2.26 -9.67 -8.95
CA TYR A 50 -2.70 -8.39 -9.52
C TYR A 50 -2.17 -7.24 -8.66
N GLY A 51 -1.45 -6.28 -9.23
CA GLY A 51 -0.99 -5.07 -8.53
C GLY A 51 0.19 -5.20 -7.56
N GLY A 52 0.78 -6.39 -7.39
CA GLY A 52 1.94 -6.59 -6.50
C GLY A 52 1.60 -6.68 -5.00
N ASP A 53 0.37 -7.08 -4.67
CA ASP A 53 -0.08 -7.26 -3.28
C ASP A 53 0.43 -8.54 -2.62
N ARG A 54 0.92 -9.48 -3.42
CA ARG A 54 1.58 -10.69 -2.93
C ARG A 54 3.02 -10.70 -3.41
N ILE A 55 3.91 -11.04 -2.50
CA ILE A 55 5.34 -11.02 -2.76
C ILE A 55 5.91 -12.37 -2.40
N GLU A 56 6.67 -12.91 -3.34
CA GLU A 56 7.48 -14.08 -3.06
C GLU A 56 8.70 -13.65 -2.25
N VAL A 57 8.87 -14.25 -1.07
CA VAL A 57 9.91 -13.92 -0.11
C VAL A 57 10.74 -15.15 0.25
N LEU A 58 11.99 -14.91 0.60
CA LEU A 58 12.89 -15.86 1.23
C LEU A 58 13.19 -15.34 2.64
N GLY A 59 13.13 -16.20 3.63
CA GLY A 59 13.40 -15.81 5.01
C GLY A 59 13.73 -16.98 5.91
N ARG A 60 14.23 -16.69 7.11
CA ARG A 60 14.46 -17.72 8.13
C ARG A 60 13.13 -18.12 8.77
N HIS A 61 12.79 -19.40 8.71
CA HIS A 61 11.54 -19.93 9.27
C HIS A 61 11.49 -19.77 10.80
N ARG A 62 10.29 -19.45 11.32
CA ARG A 62 10.02 -19.34 12.76
C ARG A 62 10.21 -20.68 13.46
N GLY A 63 11.14 -20.73 14.41
CA GLY A 63 11.47 -21.94 15.16
C GLY A 63 12.48 -22.86 14.46
N GLY A 64 13.06 -22.43 13.33
CA GLY A 64 14.07 -23.18 12.60
C GLY A 64 15.26 -22.33 12.16
N ARG A 65 16.30 -23.01 11.65
CA ARG A 65 17.47 -22.36 11.03
C ARG A 65 17.41 -22.33 9.50
N ARG A 66 16.43 -23.03 8.90
CA ARG A 66 16.30 -23.19 7.45
C ARG A 66 15.73 -21.92 6.82
N LEU A 67 16.24 -21.58 5.64
CA LEU A 67 15.60 -20.62 4.75
C LEU A 67 14.39 -21.27 4.08
N VAL A 68 13.31 -20.50 3.99
CA VAL A 68 12.05 -20.93 3.39
C VAL A 68 11.59 -19.87 2.41
N ARG A 69 11.15 -20.34 1.25
CA ARG A 69 10.55 -19.52 0.19
C ARG A 69 9.04 -19.63 0.30
N MET A 70 8.35 -18.50 0.37
CA MET A 70 6.91 -18.42 0.54
C MET A 70 6.35 -17.17 -0.11
N VAL A 71 5.08 -17.20 -0.49
CA VAL A 71 4.34 -16.00 -0.89
C VAL A 71 3.66 -15.43 0.35
N VAL A 72 3.87 -14.15 0.61
CA VAL A 72 3.24 -13.39 1.71
C VAL A 72 2.51 -12.18 1.15
N GLU A 73 1.57 -11.63 1.91
CA GLU A 73 0.92 -10.39 1.54
C GLU A 73 1.82 -9.21 1.87
N ARG A 74 1.97 -8.28 0.92
CA ARG A 74 2.83 -7.10 1.05
C ARG A 74 2.48 -6.27 2.29
N ARG A 75 1.19 -6.20 2.64
CA ARG A 75 0.68 -5.48 3.83
C ARG A 75 1.23 -5.99 5.17
N HIS A 76 1.80 -7.19 5.19
CA HIS A 76 2.43 -7.76 6.39
C HIS A 76 3.92 -7.45 6.47
N LEU A 77 4.45 -6.67 5.52
CA LEU A 77 5.84 -6.28 5.42
C LEU A 77 5.99 -4.78 5.62
N THR A 78 7.14 -4.38 6.15
CA THR A 78 7.51 -2.99 6.41
C THR A 78 9.01 -2.80 6.22
N ASN A 79 9.50 -1.56 6.27
CA ASN A 79 10.93 -1.21 6.18
C ASN A 79 11.59 -1.79 4.91
N PHE A 80 10.97 -1.54 3.75
CA PHE A 80 11.51 -1.94 2.46
C PHE A 80 12.78 -1.15 2.18
N ARG A 81 13.86 -1.83 1.83
CA ARG A 81 15.15 -1.20 1.51
C ARG A 81 15.97 -2.06 0.58
N VAL A 82 16.84 -1.44 -0.18
CA VAL A 82 17.79 -2.17 -1.02
C VAL A 82 18.99 -2.63 -0.20
N GLN A 83 19.39 -3.88 -0.40
CA GLN A 83 20.57 -4.45 0.23
C GLN A 83 21.40 -5.23 -0.78
N GLY A 84 22.72 -5.13 -0.66
CA GLY A 84 23.64 -6.06 -1.31
C GLY A 84 23.52 -7.45 -0.67
N VAL A 85 23.43 -8.47 -1.51
CA VAL A 85 23.36 -9.87 -1.10
C VAL A 85 24.67 -10.54 -1.46
N TYR A 86 25.35 -11.03 -0.42
CA TYR A 86 26.63 -11.75 -0.52
C TYR A 86 26.54 -13.18 0.03
N SER A 87 25.39 -13.57 0.60
CA SER A 87 25.26 -14.90 1.19
C SER A 87 25.03 -15.93 0.08
N PRO A 88 25.92 -16.92 -0.10
CA PRO A 88 25.77 -17.91 -1.17
C PRO A 88 24.46 -18.69 -1.07
N ALA A 89 23.99 -18.95 0.17
CA ALA A 89 22.72 -19.62 0.41
C ALA A 89 21.51 -18.80 -0.05
N VAL A 90 21.57 -17.47 0.05
CA VAL A 90 20.50 -16.57 -0.39
C VAL A 90 20.60 -16.36 -1.91
N LEU A 91 21.81 -16.21 -2.45
CA LEU A 91 22.05 -16.03 -3.88
C LEU A 91 21.53 -17.20 -4.72
N ARG A 92 21.72 -18.45 -4.24
CA ARG A 92 21.17 -19.65 -4.88
C ARG A 92 19.65 -19.66 -4.98
N GLU A 93 18.97 -19.02 -4.03
CA GLU A 93 17.50 -18.99 -3.96
C GLU A 93 16.88 -17.77 -4.68
N LEU A 94 17.62 -16.65 -4.78
CA LEU A 94 17.16 -15.37 -5.35
C LEU A 94 16.91 -15.37 -6.87
N GLY A 95 17.07 -16.50 -7.56
CA GLY A 95 16.85 -16.61 -9.03
C GLY A 95 17.67 -15.58 -9.81
N SER A 96 17.25 -15.12 -10.99
CA SER A 96 17.87 -14.00 -11.73
C SER A 96 16.98 -12.76 -11.81
N ALA A 97 15.87 -12.73 -11.06
CA ALA A 97 14.75 -11.84 -11.30
C ALA A 97 14.92 -10.39 -10.78
N TRP A 98 15.93 -10.12 -9.96
CA TRP A 98 16.13 -8.76 -9.45
C TRP A 98 16.86 -7.86 -10.44
N PRO A 99 16.34 -6.66 -10.66
CA PRO A 99 16.93 -5.67 -11.55
C PRO A 99 18.17 -5.00 -10.92
N VAL A 100 18.79 -4.09 -11.66
CA VAL A 100 19.89 -3.25 -11.19
C VAL A 100 19.50 -2.45 -9.93
N LYS A 101 20.50 -1.98 -9.18
CA LYS A 101 20.33 -1.32 -7.88
C LYS A 101 19.29 -0.19 -7.91
N GLU A 102 19.34 0.65 -8.94
CA GLU A 102 18.49 1.83 -9.11
C GLU A 102 17.00 1.45 -9.26
N GLU A 103 16.72 0.35 -9.95
CA GLU A 103 15.35 -0.18 -10.09
C GLU A 103 14.86 -0.75 -8.75
N ALA A 104 15.70 -1.49 -8.05
CA ALA A 104 15.39 -1.99 -6.71
C ALA A 104 15.10 -0.83 -5.74
N GLU A 105 15.82 0.28 -5.87
CA GLU A 105 15.63 1.49 -5.05
C GLU A 105 14.25 2.09 -5.32
N ARG A 106 13.87 2.24 -6.60
CA ARG A 106 12.56 2.75 -6.99
C ARG A 106 11.43 1.85 -6.49
N ILE A 107 11.57 0.53 -6.62
CA ILE A 107 10.59 -0.44 -6.09
C ILE A 107 10.46 -0.30 -4.57
N SER A 108 11.58 -0.19 -3.85
CA SER A 108 11.56 -0.03 -2.38
C SER A 108 10.88 1.27 -1.95
N GLN A 109 11.14 2.37 -2.65
CA GLN A 109 10.51 3.67 -2.38
C GLN A 109 9.01 3.63 -2.64
N TYR A 110 8.61 3.07 -3.78
CA TYR A 110 7.20 2.88 -4.13
C TYR A 110 6.46 2.06 -3.07
N TRP A 111 7.04 0.94 -2.63
CA TRP A 111 6.40 0.11 -1.62
C TRP A 111 6.40 0.69 -0.22
N ASN A 112 7.41 1.48 0.16
CA ASN A 112 7.34 2.23 1.42
C ASN A 112 6.19 3.24 1.39
N ARG A 113 6.00 3.98 0.29
CA ARG A 113 4.84 4.89 0.14
C ARG A 113 3.52 4.16 0.31
N ILE A 114 3.39 2.95 -0.25
CA ILE A 114 2.17 2.15 -0.06
C ILE A 114 2.07 1.57 1.36
N SER A 115 3.20 1.16 1.96
CA SER A 115 3.23 0.63 3.33
C SER A 115 2.82 1.71 4.34
N ASP A 116 3.28 2.93 4.16
CA ASP A 116 2.87 4.10 4.93
C ASP A 116 1.36 4.27 4.81
N ALA A 117 0.82 4.24 3.59
CA ALA A 117 -0.62 4.28 3.35
C ALA A 117 -1.39 3.14 4.03
N GLN A 118 -0.79 1.99 4.34
CA GLN A 118 -1.47 0.87 5.04
C GLN A 118 -1.47 1.03 6.57
N GLY A 119 -0.64 1.91 7.14
CA GLY A 119 -0.52 2.08 8.59
C GLY A 119 -1.75 2.73 9.22
N GLY A 120 -2.05 2.36 10.48
CA GLY A 120 -3.06 3.05 11.31
C GLY A 120 -4.53 2.75 11.00
N VAL A 121 -4.83 1.78 10.13
CA VAL A 121 -6.22 1.43 9.75
C VAL A 121 -6.45 -0.09 9.66
N GLN A 122 -7.70 -0.52 9.82
CA GLN A 122 -8.06 -1.95 9.71
C GLN A 122 -8.12 -2.45 8.25
N HIS A 123 -8.72 -1.67 7.33
CA HIS A 123 -9.03 -2.05 5.95
C HIS A 123 -7.92 -1.64 4.98
N GLN A 124 -6.69 -2.10 5.23
CA GLN A 124 -5.47 -1.68 4.52
C GLN A 124 -5.56 -1.83 2.99
N ALA A 125 -6.09 -2.94 2.48
CA ALA A 125 -6.21 -3.17 1.04
C ALA A 125 -7.19 -2.20 0.36
N ARG A 126 -8.35 -1.96 1.00
CA ARG A 126 -9.35 -0.99 0.52
C ARG A 126 -8.80 0.44 0.56
N ARG A 127 -7.95 0.74 1.53
CA ARG A 127 -7.26 2.04 1.62
C ARG A 127 -6.27 2.26 0.48
N ILE A 128 -5.48 1.25 0.12
CA ILE A 128 -4.57 1.35 -1.03
C ILE A 128 -5.34 1.54 -2.32
N GLU A 129 -6.39 0.73 -2.51
CA GLU A 129 -7.28 0.87 -3.66
C GLU A 129 -7.77 2.32 -3.74
N LEU A 130 -8.27 2.88 -2.64
CA LEU A 130 -8.66 4.28 -2.53
C LEU A 130 -7.53 5.25 -2.94
N VAL A 131 -6.33 5.13 -2.38
CA VAL A 131 -5.17 5.99 -2.73
C VAL A 131 -4.80 5.89 -4.22
N GLU A 132 -4.80 4.69 -4.78
CA GLU A 132 -4.56 4.48 -6.22
C GLU A 132 -5.66 5.15 -7.05
N ARG A 133 -6.94 5.07 -6.63
CA ARG A 133 -8.05 5.77 -7.29
C ARG A 133 -7.88 7.27 -7.29
N LEU A 134 -7.57 7.82 -6.13
CA LEU A 134 -7.39 9.26 -5.96
C LEU A 134 -6.21 9.76 -6.81
N THR A 135 -5.13 8.96 -6.89
CA THR A 135 -3.99 9.24 -7.75
C THR A 135 -4.41 9.28 -9.22
N VAL A 136 -5.14 8.27 -9.69
CA VAL A 136 -5.66 8.23 -11.07
C VAL A 136 -6.55 9.43 -11.37
N ILE A 137 -7.48 9.79 -10.47
CA ILE A 137 -8.34 10.97 -10.63
C ILE A 137 -7.47 12.24 -10.77
N SER A 138 -6.47 12.41 -9.89
CA SER A 138 -5.61 13.59 -9.89
C SER A 138 -4.74 13.75 -11.15
N GLU A 139 -4.41 12.66 -11.81
CA GLU A 139 -3.57 12.62 -13.01
C GLU A 139 -4.38 12.58 -14.31
N THR A 140 -5.71 12.49 -14.22
CA THR A 140 -6.56 12.44 -15.41
C THR A 140 -6.73 13.84 -16.00
N THR A 141 -5.97 14.11 -17.05
CA THR A 141 -5.97 15.38 -17.80
C THR A 141 -6.59 15.27 -19.20
N GLY A 142 -7.10 14.09 -19.57
CA GLY A 142 -7.67 13.80 -20.88
C GLY A 142 -8.44 12.46 -20.87
N PRO A 143 -9.36 12.24 -21.81
CA PRO A 143 -10.13 11.01 -21.88
C PRO A 143 -9.19 9.82 -22.12
N ARG A 144 -9.23 8.84 -21.21
CA ARG A 144 -8.54 7.55 -21.41
C ARG A 144 -9.47 6.65 -22.24
N VAL A 145 -8.94 5.59 -22.87
CA VAL A 145 -9.68 4.58 -23.65
C VAL A 145 -10.81 3.87 -22.86
N VAL A 146 -10.97 4.18 -21.58
CA VAL A 146 -11.89 3.58 -20.63
C VAL A 146 -12.56 4.67 -19.75
N ASP A 147 -13.28 5.60 -20.38
CA ASP A 147 -14.07 6.64 -19.68
C ASP A 147 -15.10 6.05 -18.70
N TRP A 148 -15.60 4.83 -18.93
CA TRP A 148 -16.54 4.18 -18.01
C TRP A 148 -15.95 3.89 -16.62
N ILE A 149 -14.63 3.80 -16.49
CA ILE A 149 -13.97 3.44 -15.23
C ILE A 149 -14.15 4.58 -14.22
N LEU A 150 -13.94 5.83 -14.61
CA LEU A 150 -14.05 6.96 -13.67
C LEU A 150 -15.48 7.19 -13.19
N THR A 151 -16.49 7.10 -14.08
CA THR A 151 -17.90 7.15 -13.67
C THR A 151 -18.27 6.01 -12.75
N SER A 152 -17.91 4.76 -13.11
CA SER A 152 -18.17 3.59 -12.26
C SER A 152 -17.50 3.74 -10.88
N TRP A 153 -16.41 4.50 -10.81
CA TRP A 153 -15.65 4.73 -9.57
C TRP A 153 -16.27 5.84 -8.73
N PHE A 154 -16.74 6.93 -9.34
CA PHE A 154 -17.54 7.92 -8.63
C PHE A 154 -18.84 7.30 -8.11
N GLU A 155 -19.53 6.50 -8.92
CA GLU A 155 -20.70 5.74 -8.45
C GLU A 155 -20.35 4.78 -7.32
N TRP A 156 -19.23 4.06 -7.42
CA TRP A 156 -18.74 3.19 -6.36
C TRP A 156 -18.47 3.99 -5.08
N MET A 157 -17.66 5.05 -5.11
CA MET A 157 -17.36 5.87 -3.93
C MET A 157 -18.61 6.51 -3.30
N LEU A 158 -19.55 6.96 -4.13
CA LEU A 158 -20.79 7.60 -3.65
C LEU A 158 -21.79 6.59 -3.06
N ARG A 159 -21.76 5.34 -3.51
CA ARG A 159 -22.60 4.24 -2.99
C ARG A 159 -21.88 3.38 -1.95
N ASP A 160 -20.59 3.61 -1.74
CA ASP A 160 -19.78 2.91 -0.76
C ASP A 160 -20.26 3.31 0.63
N ASP A 161 -20.73 2.32 1.38
CA ASP A 161 -21.28 2.49 2.71
C ASP A 161 -20.29 3.17 3.66
N VAL A 162 -19.00 2.87 3.51
CA VAL A 162 -17.92 3.43 4.33
C VAL A 162 -17.56 4.86 3.90
N LEU A 163 -17.60 5.19 2.61
CA LEU A 163 -17.29 6.55 2.15
C LEU A 163 -18.50 7.49 2.11
N SER A 164 -19.72 6.96 2.23
CA SER A 164 -20.94 7.76 2.31
C SER A 164 -20.93 8.71 3.54
N ASP A 165 -20.33 8.25 4.64
CA ASP A 165 -19.99 9.02 5.83
C ASP A 165 -18.51 8.80 6.22
N PRO A 166 -17.60 9.67 5.75
CA PRO A 166 -16.17 9.54 6.02
C PRO A 166 -15.79 9.52 7.50
N THR A 167 -16.58 10.14 8.39
CA THR A 167 -16.28 10.11 9.84
C THR A 167 -16.48 8.72 10.42
N SER A 168 -17.50 7.99 9.96
CA SER A 168 -17.73 6.59 10.33
C SER A 168 -16.64 5.64 9.80
N ALA A 169 -15.81 6.10 8.85
CA ALA A 169 -14.69 5.34 8.32
C ALA A 169 -13.40 5.46 9.14
N ILE A 170 -13.35 6.33 10.15
CA ILE A 170 -12.18 6.52 11.01
C ILE A 170 -11.85 5.23 11.78
N GLY A 171 -10.56 4.88 11.86
CA GLY A 171 -10.04 3.61 12.38
C GLY A 171 -10.20 2.43 11.42
N HIS A 172 -11.22 2.42 10.56
CA HIS A 172 -11.45 1.36 9.59
C HIS A 172 -10.69 1.59 8.28
N LEU A 173 -10.93 2.72 7.61
CA LEU A 173 -10.35 3.09 6.32
C LEU A 173 -9.54 4.38 6.39
N LEU A 174 -9.95 5.32 7.24
CA LEU A 174 -9.32 6.61 7.48
C LEU A 174 -8.69 6.61 8.89
N ARG A 175 -7.63 7.38 9.12
CA ARG A 175 -6.92 7.38 10.41
C ARG A 175 -7.54 8.36 11.40
N ASP A 176 -7.96 9.51 10.91
CA ASP A 176 -8.38 10.65 11.73
C ASP A 176 -9.38 11.54 10.99
N GLU A 177 -9.82 12.60 11.67
CA GLU A 177 -10.77 13.57 11.13
C GLU A 177 -10.19 14.35 9.94
N ALA A 178 -8.87 14.57 9.88
CA ALA A 178 -8.26 15.31 8.78
C ALA A 178 -8.36 14.52 7.46
N GLU A 179 -8.13 13.20 7.51
CA GLU A 179 -8.36 12.32 6.38
C GLU A 179 -9.86 12.24 6.02
N ALA A 180 -10.75 12.19 7.02
CA ALA A 180 -12.20 12.22 6.80
C ALA A 180 -12.66 13.50 6.10
N ASP A 181 -12.17 14.66 6.54
CA ASP A 181 -12.46 15.97 5.98
C ASP A 181 -11.98 16.10 4.53
N ALA A 182 -10.77 15.59 4.23
CA ALA A 182 -10.22 15.60 2.88
C ALA A 182 -11.09 14.78 1.91
N ILE A 183 -11.51 13.57 2.33
CA ILE A 183 -12.41 12.73 1.54
C ILE A 183 -13.79 13.36 1.42
N ARG A 184 -14.34 13.93 2.50
CA ARG A 184 -15.65 14.60 2.48
C ARG A 184 -15.66 15.76 1.48
N SER A 185 -14.63 16.61 1.52
CA SER A 185 -14.46 17.74 0.61
C SER A 185 -14.42 17.29 -0.85
N LEU A 186 -13.70 16.20 -1.15
CA LEU A 186 -13.69 15.62 -2.50
C LEU A 186 -15.08 15.11 -2.90
N LEU A 187 -15.75 14.37 -2.04
CA LEU A 187 -17.08 13.81 -2.33
C LEU A 187 -18.12 14.91 -2.58
N ASP A 188 -18.05 16.03 -1.85
CA ASP A 188 -18.94 17.16 -2.06
C ASP A 188 -18.72 17.83 -3.44
N LEU A 189 -17.46 17.98 -3.87
CA LEU A 189 -17.14 18.43 -5.23
C LEU A 189 -17.68 17.46 -6.29
N VAL A 190 -17.48 16.15 -6.09
CA VAL A 190 -17.95 15.12 -7.02
C VAL A 190 -19.48 15.11 -7.11
N ARG A 191 -20.18 15.24 -5.98
CA ARG A 191 -21.66 15.32 -5.93
C ARG A 191 -22.17 16.55 -6.66
N ALA A 192 -21.47 17.69 -6.55
CA ALA A 192 -21.85 18.94 -7.19
C ALA A 192 -21.78 18.85 -8.73
N VAL A 193 -20.81 18.13 -9.29
CA VAL A 193 -20.70 17.89 -10.74
C VAL A 193 -21.85 17.01 -11.26
N GLY A 194 -22.37 16.11 -10.42
CA GLY A 194 -23.52 15.27 -10.72
C GLY A 194 -23.23 14.18 -11.76
N ALA A 195 -23.72 12.96 -11.51
CA ALA A 195 -23.56 11.79 -12.40
C ALA A 195 -24.33 11.89 -13.75
N LYS A 196 -24.63 13.10 -14.25
CA LYS A 196 -25.51 13.31 -15.41
C LYS A 196 -24.80 13.54 -16.75
N ASN A 197 -23.47 13.65 -16.80
CA ASN A 197 -22.75 13.79 -18.07
C ASN A 197 -21.51 12.89 -18.10
N ASP A 198 -21.73 11.63 -18.49
CA ASP A 198 -20.71 10.57 -18.62
C ASP A 198 -19.62 10.85 -19.67
N ILE A 199 -19.71 11.96 -20.42
CA ILE A 199 -18.86 12.21 -21.59
C ILE A 199 -18.19 13.60 -21.53
N GLY A 200 -18.36 14.36 -20.42
CA GLY A 200 -17.87 15.74 -20.32
C GLY A 200 -17.34 16.17 -18.96
N TYR A 201 -17.08 15.24 -18.03
CA TYR A 201 -16.60 15.58 -16.68
C TYR A 201 -15.29 16.36 -16.70
N LEU A 202 -14.40 16.09 -17.66
CA LEU A 202 -13.15 16.85 -17.87
C LEU A 202 -13.37 18.29 -18.31
N GLU A 203 -14.50 18.57 -18.97
CA GLU A 203 -14.87 19.91 -19.42
C GLU A 203 -15.62 20.69 -18.34
N HIS A 204 -15.96 20.05 -17.22
CA HIS A 204 -16.62 20.72 -16.11
C HIS A 204 -15.67 21.76 -15.48
N PRO A 205 -16.13 23.00 -15.23
CA PRO A 205 -15.28 24.07 -14.68
C PRO A 205 -14.64 23.71 -13.33
N ASP A 206 -15.28 22.81 -12.57
CA ASP A 206 -14.81 22.36 -11.25
C ASP A 206 -13.88 21.13 -11.32
N TRP A 207 -13.63 20.54 -12.50
CA TRP A 207 -12.73 19.39 -12.63
C TRP A 207 -11.31 19.65 -12.08
N PRO A 208 -10.67 20.82 -12.36
CA PRO A 208 -9.35 21.10 -11.77
C PRO A 208 -9.38 21.09 -10.23
N GLN A 209 -10.49 21.46 -9.62
CA GLN A 209 -10.66 21.46 -8.16
C GLN A 209 -10.83 20.02 -7.65
N ILE A 210 -11.58 19.18 -8.36
CA ILE A 210 -11.68 17.73 -8.06
C ILE A 210 -10.32 17.05 -8.15
N ALA A 211 -9.58 17.28 -9.24
CA ALA A 211 -8.25 16.69 -9.43
C ALA A 211 -7.26 17.15 -8.34
N SER A 212 -7.31 18.43 -7.95
CA SER A 212 -6.51 18.97 -6.86
C SER A 212 -6.89 18.37 -5.50
N ALA A 213 -8.19 18.28 -5.19
CA ALA A 213 -8.68 17.67 -3.96
C ALA A 213 -8.33 16.19 -3.87
N ALA A 214 -8.44 15.45 -5.00
CA ALA A 214 -8.03 14.06 -5.07
C ALA A 214 -6.52 13.88 -4.85
N ARG A 215 -5.68 14.77 -5.39
CA ARG A 215 -4.23 14.78 -5.11
C ARG A 215 -3.96 15.00 -3.63
N ALA A 216 -4.57 16.03 -3.03
CA ALA A 216 -4.39 16.36 -1.63
C ALA A 216 -4.81 15.20 -0.72
N ALA A 217 -5.95 14.56 -1.01
CA ALA A 217 -6.40 13.37 -0.28
C ALA A 217 -5.45 12.18 -0.48
N ALA A 218 -4.99 11.91 -1.70
CA ALA A 218 -4.05 10.82 -1.96
C ALA A 218 -2.73 11.01 -1.21
N ASP A 219 -2.19 12.23 -1.23
CA ASP A 219 -0.95 12.56 -0.54
C ASP A 219 -1.13 12.46 0.98
N LEU A 220 -2.23 12.96 1.53
CA LEU A 220 -2.53 12.85 2.96
C LEU A 220 -2.67 11.38 3.40
N LEU A 221 -3.45 10.58 2.67
CA LEU A 221 -3.65 9.16 3.00
C LEU A 221 -2.35 8.33 2.86
N ALA A 222 -1.43 8.76 1.98
CA ALA A 222 -0.15 8.11 1.76
C ALA A 222 0.96 8.57 2.73
N GLN A 223 0.74 9.63 3.52
CA GLN A 223 1.70 10.04 4.55
C GLN A 223 1.84 8.93 5.61
N PRO A 224 3.03 8.78 6.22
CA PRO A 224 3.20 7.88 7.34
C PRO A 224 2.32 8.32 8.52
N PRO A 225 1.85 7.40 9.36
CA PRO A 225 1.09 7.76 10.55
C PRO A 225 1.93 8.68 11.45
N SER A 226 1.33 9.77 11.92
CA SER A 226 1.95 10.71 12.85
C SER A 226 2.50 9.96 14.07
N ALA A 227 3.74 10.27 14.46
CA ALA A 227 4.42 9.60 15.57
C ALA A 227 3.71 9.79 16.94
N ASP A 228 2.78 10.74 17.02
CA ASP A 228 2.14 11.18 18.26
C ASP A 228 1.13 10.18 18.86
N GLY A 229 0.89 9.03 18.21
CA GLY A 229 0.04 7.95 18.76
C GLY A 229 0.80 6.79 19.44
N ALA A 230 2.14 6.75 19.37
CA ALA A 230 2.93 5.60 19.84
C ALA A 230 3.41 5.68 21.29
N GLY A 231 2.97 6.68 22.07
CA GLY A 231 3.46 6.94 23.42
C GLY A 231 2.37 7.37 24.38
N ALA A 232 1.38 6.51 24.63
CA ALA A 232 0.39 6.81 25.65
C ALA A 232 -0.19 5.60 26.40
N GLU A 233 0.48 4.45 26.49
CA GLU A 233 0.16 3.43 27.50
C GLU A 233 1.42 2.66 27.91
N ASP A 234 2.30 3.32 28.66
CA ASP A 234 3.24 2.66 29.58
C ASP A 234 3.50 3.64 30.73
N GLY A 235 2.63 3.60 31.75
CA GLY A 235 2.79 4.42 32.95
C GLY A 235 1.64 4.29 33.95
N CYS A 236 1.92 3.61 35.08
CA CYS A 236 1.13 3.48 36.32
C CYS A 236 -0.10 2.56 36.24
N ALA A 237 -0.30 1.55 37.10
CA ALA A 237 0.34 1.16 38.36
C ALA A 237 0.18 -0.36 38.58
#